data_AF-A0A658QTQ4-F1
#
_entry.id   AF-A0A658QTQ4-F1
#
_cell.length_a   1.000
_cell.length_b   1.000
_cell.length_c   1.000
_cell.angle_alpha   90.00
_cell.angle_beta   90.00
_cell.angle_gamma   90.00
#
_symmetry.space_group_name_H-M   'P 1'
#
loop_
_entity.id
_entity.type
_entity.pdbx_description
1 polymer ?
#
loop_
_entity_poly.entity_id
_entity_poly.type
_entity_poly.pdbx_seq_one_letter_code
_entity_poly.pdbx_strand_id
1 'polypeptide(L)'
;MTPAIPGAVAETDDPAGGTFDTGTLGERVAEKLVAKIREEGIAPGTRLPSEHAMAQHFGVSRTIMREAIALLKADGLLTTRKGSGAFVCKTALPRAARGDPLTEQSVQSLLNLTEVRRGLEAEIAALAAVRRTPGQLAAIEHALRGVEDAMRAGGDGVEEDVRFHLCIAEATGNPYWVRFVEMFTQQIRLAVKVTRANEARRLDFMNQVREEHERIVAALAAGDADRARAAAGDHMLCVAERVRLADRDFWAGSGGELARDLVSSFGR
;
A
#
# COMPACT_ATOMS: atom_id res chain seq x y z
N MET A 1 -9.98 9.91 34.19
CA MET A 1 -11.23 9.11 34.20
C MET A 1 -11.14 8.14 33.05
N THR A 2 -10.95 6.87 33.36
CA THR A 2 -10.83 5.78 32.39
C THR A 2 -12.22 5.21 32.17
N PRO A 3 -12.74 5.09 30.94
CA PRO A 3 -14.01 4.42 30.75
C PRO A 3 -13.76 2.91 30.90
N ALA A 4 -14.49 2.28 31.82
CA ALA A 4 -14.59 0.85 31.95
C ALA A 4 -15.62 0.33 30.92
N ILE A 5 -15.37 -0.85 30.35
CA ILE A 5 -16.37 -1.60 29.58
C ILE A 5 -16.65 -2.92 30.32
N PRO A 6 -17.93 -3.31 30.53
CA PRO A 6 -18.29 -4.48 31.32
C PRO A 6 -18.61 -5.73 30.48
N GLY A 7 -18.43 -6.91 31.10
CA GLY A 7 -19.25 -8.11 30.87
C GLY A 7 -18.69 -9.19 29.93
N ALA A 8 -18.20 -10.28 30.53
CA ALA A 8 -17.81 -11.53 29.86
C ALA A 8 -19.01 -12.46 29.62
N VAL A 9 -18.98 -13.26 28.54
CA VAL A 9 -19.77 -14.50 28.43
C VAL A 9 -18.98 -15.60 27.69
N ALA A 10 -18.77 -16.70 28.44
CA ALA A 10 -18.67 -18.13 28.12
C ALA A 10 -17.82 -18.68 26.94
N GLU A 11 -16.92 -19.57 27.34
CA GLU A 11 -16.27 -20.64 26.57
C GLU A 11 -17.28 -21.63 25.97
N THR A 12 -17.05 -22.04 24.72
CA THR A 12 -17.36 -23.38 24.22
C THR A 12 -16.26 -23.82 23.27
N ASP A 13 -15.50 -24.84 23.68
CA ASP A 13 -14.64 -25.66 22.83
C ASP A 13 -15.50 -26.46 21.83
N ASP A 14 -15.08 -26.52 20.57
CA ASP A 14 -15.20 -27.72 19.75
C ASP A 14 -14.08 -27.76 18.69
N PRO A 15 -13.37 -28.89 18.48
CA PRO A 15 -12.20 -28.99 17.63
C PRO A 15 -12.54 -29.58 16.25
N ALA A 16 -11.75 -29.17 15.25
CA ALA A 16 -11.34 -29.90 14.04
C ALA A 16 -11.52 -29.12 12.73
N GLY A 17 -10.39 -28.96 12.03
CA GLY A 17 -10.33 -28.98 10.57
C GLY A 17 -10.32 -27.62 9.87
N GLY A 18 -9.14 -27.19 9.40
CA GLY A 18 -9.06 -26.16 8.36
C GLY A 18 -7.73 -25.43 8.28
N THR A 19 -6.88 -25.86 7.34
CA THR A 19 -5.82 -25.11 6.64
C THR A 19 -4.81 -24.34 7.48
N PHE A 20 -3.56 -24.83 7.52
CA PHE A 20 -2.41 -24.11 8.06
C PHE A 20 -2.11 -22.87 7.21
N ASP A 21 -2.75 -21.77 7.60
CA ASP A 21 -2.45 -20.41 7.20
C ASP A 21 -0.99 -20.11 7.59
N THR A 22 -0.14 -19.96 6.58
CA THR A 22 1.33 -19.99 6.68
C THR A 22 1.85 -18.81 7.49
N GLY A 23 2.16 -19.09 8.77
CA GLY A 23 2.84 -18.19 9.69
C GLY A 23 2.82 -18.74 11.12
N THR A 24 3.78 -18.34 11.94
CA THR A 24 3.75 -18.59 13.38
C THR A 24 2.55 -17.89 14.01
N LEU A 25 2.06 -18.37 15.16
CA LEU A 25 0.94 -17.72 15.85
C LEU A 25 1.27 -16.26 16.24
N GLY A 26 2.55 -15.95 16.48
CA GLY A 26 3.03 -14.58 16.71
C GLY A 26 2.87 -13.66 15.48
N GLU A 27 3.14 -14.17 14.27
CA GLU A 27 2.98 -13.41 13.02
C GLU A 27 1.51 -13.04 12.77
N ARG A 28 0.59 -14.00 12.91
CA ARG A 28 -0.85 -13.73 12.77
C ARG A 28 -1.37 -12.71 13.79
N VAL A 29 -0.84 -12.74 15.02
CA VAL A 29 -1.19 -11.76 16.06
C VAL A 29 -0.61 -10.38 15.72
N ALA A 30 0.60 -10.31 15.17
CA ALA A 30 1.22 -9.07 14.73
C ALA A 30 0.39 -8.39 13.62
N GLU A 31 -0.04 -9.16 12.62
CA GLU A 31 -0.89 -8.65 11.52
C GLU A 31 -2.22 -8.08 12.03
N LYS A 32 -2.91 -8.84 12.90
CA LYS A 32 -4.18 -8.37 13.49
C LYS A 32 -3.98 -7.12 14.34
N LEU A 33 -2.85 -7.00 15.05
CA LEU A 33 -2.53 -5.82 15.84
C LEU A 33 -2.27 -4.60 14.94
N VAL A 34 -1.59 -4.77 13.80
CA VAL A 34 -1.40 -3.70 12.80
C VAL A 34 -2.71 -3.26 12.19
N ALA A 35 -3.58 -4.21 11.81
CA ALA A 35 -4.91 -3.91 11.28
C ALA A 35 -5.72 -3.08 12.29
N LYS A 36 -5.70 -3.46 13.57
CA LYS A 36 -6.41 -2.74 14.63
C LYS A 36 -5.84 -1.35 14.89
N ILE A 37 -4.52 -1.18 14.87
CA ILE A 37 -3.86 0.14 14.99
C ILE A 37 -4.35 1.10 13.89
N ARG A 38 -4.56 0.59 12.67
CA ARG A 38 -5.12 1.38 11.56
C ARG A 38 -6.59 1.67 11.71
N GLU A 39 -7.38 0.65 12.00
CA GLU A 39 -8.83 0.75 12.13
C GLU A 39 -9.21 1.77 13.21
N GLU A 40 -8.46 1.78 14.31
CA GLU A 40 -8.65 2.71 15.42
C GLU A 40 -7.95 4.07 15.22
N GLY A 41 -7.26 4.28 14.09
CA GLY A 41 -6.59 5.53 13.76
C GLY A 41 -5.52 5.93 14.79
N ILE A 42 -4.85 4.96 15.41
CA ILE A 42 -3.90 5.23 16.50
C ILE A 42 -2.69 5.98 15.94
N ALA A 43 -2.54 7.25 16.35
CA ALA A 43 -1.51 8.12 15.83
C ALA A 43 -0.08 7.66 16.20
N PRO A 44 0.93 7.90 15.35
CA PRO A 44 2.33 7.74 15.72
C PRO A 44 2.68 8.48 17.01
N GLY A 45 3.50 7.86 17.86
CA GLY A 45 3.84 8.32 19.19
C GLY A 45 2.82 7.93 20.27
N THR A 46 1.67 7.35 19.90
CA THR A 46 0.67 6.88 20.87
C THR A 46 1.16 5.62 21.55
N ARG A 47 0.97 5.57 22.87
CA ARG A 47 1.27 4.40 23.70
C ARG A 47 0.16 3.37 23.57
N LEU A 48 0.53 2.14 23.21
CA LEU A 48 -0.38 1.00 23.20
C LEU A 48 -0.70 0.51 24.62
N PRO A 49 -1.81 -0.24 24.79
CA PRO A 49 -2.09 -0.96 26.03
C PRO A 49 -0.93 -1.86 26.45
N SER A 50 -0.91 -2.29 27.72
CA SER A 50 0.14 -3.20 28.19
C SER A 50 0.13 -4.54 27.44
N GLU A 51 1.27 -5.23 27.34
CA GLU A 51 1.34 -6.57 26.72
C GLU A 51 0.33 -7.54 27.34
N HIS A 52 0.06 -7.41 28.64
CA HIS A 52 -0.92 -8.22 29.34
C HIS A 52 -2.35 -7.93 28.88
N ALA A 53 -2.72 -6.65 28.78
CA ALA A 53 -4.04 -6.23 28.31
C ALA A 53 -4.24 -6.60 26.83
N MET A 54 -3.22 -6.43 26.00
CA MET A 54 -3.28 -6.87 24.60
C MET A 54 -3.39 -8.41 24.51
N ALA A 55 -2.61 -9.17 25.28
CA ALA A 55 -2.71 -10.64 25.27
C ALA A 55 -4.12 -11.13 25.62
N GLN A 56 -4.77 -10.52 26.61
CA GLN A 56 -6.16 -10.80 26.96
C GLN A 56 -7.13 -10.43 25.83
N HIS A 57 -6.98 -9.23 25.25
CA HIS A 57 -7.85 -8.76 24.16
C HIS A 57 -7.78 -9.64 22.92
N PHE A 58 -6.59 -10.12 22.58
CA PHE A 58 -6.35 -10.97 21.42
C PHE A 58 -6.54 -12.47 21.71
N GLY A 59 -6.87 -12.85 22.96
CA GLY A 59 -7.10 -14.25 23.34
C GLY A 59 -5.85 -15.14 23.22
N VAL A 60 -4.65 -14.58 23.42
CA VAL A 60 -3.37 -15.29 23.26
C VAL A 60 -2.52 -15.26 24.52
N SER A 61 -1.54 -16.17 24.61
CA SER A 61 -0.60 -16.16 25.73
C SER A 61 0.30 -14.92 25.70
N ARG A 62 0.81 -14.53 26.87
CA ARG A 62 1.77 -13.41 26.98
C ARG A 62 3.01 -13.62 26.14
N THR A 63 3.49 -14.86 26.00
CA THR A 63 4.68 -15.19 25.21
C THR A 63 4.44 -14.89 23.73
N ILE A 64 3.28 -15.27 23.20
CA ILE A 64 2.88 -15.00 21.81
C ILE A 64 2.71 -13.49 21.57
N MET A 65 2.06 -12.77 22.51
CA MET A 65 1.94 -11.32 22.41
C MET A 65 3.32 -10.63 22.43
N ARG A 66 4.25 -11.12 23.24
CA ARG A 66 5.62 -10.60 23.29
C ARG A 66 6.39 -10.85 22.00
N GLU A 67 6.17 -12.00 21.37
CA GLU A 67 6.70 -12.34 20.06
C GLU A 67 6.12 -11.44 18.97
N ALA A 68 4.81 -11.24 18.94
CA ALA A 68 4.14 -10.31 18.03
C ALA A 68 4.67 -8.87 18.19
N ILE A 69 4.78 -8.37 19.42
CA ILE A 69 5.37 -7.05 19.68
C ILE A 69 6.84 -7.00 19.27
N ALA A 70 7.61 -8.08 19.49
CA ALA A 70 9.00 -8.14 19.05
C ALA A 70 9.11 -8.08 17.51
N LEU A 71 8.22 -8.76 16.79
CA LEU A 71 8.10 -8.69 15.33
C LEU A 71 7.79 -7.25 14.89
N LEU A 72 6.73 -6.63 15.42
CA LEU A 72 6.33 -5.27 15.06
C LEU A 72 7.36 -4.19 15.45
N LYS A 73 8.08 -4.40 16.54
CA LYS A 73 9.22 -3.55 16.91
C LYS A 73 10.33 -3.64 15.88
N ALA A 74 10.60 -4.86 15.46
CA ALA A 74 11.63 -5.11 14.50
C ALA A 74 11.21 -4.56 13.13
N ASP A 75 9.92 -4.61 12.78
CA ASP A 75 9.31 -3.98 11.59
C ASP A 75 9.30 -2.46 11.67
N GLY A 76 9.72 -1.88 12.79
CA GLY A 76 9.76 -0.44 13.00
C GLY A 76 8.38 0.21 13.09
N LEU A 77 7.32 -0.60 13.23
CA LEU A 77 5.94 -0.16 13.46
C LEU A 77 5.70 0.18 14.93
N LEU A 78 6.42 -0.48 15.85
CA LEU A 78 6.40 -0.17 17.27
C LEU A 78 7.80 0.16 17.80
N THR A 79 7.85 0.88 18.92
CA THR A 79 9.04 1.00 19.76
C THR A 79 8.68 0.78 21.21
N THR A 80 9.59 0.24 22.02
CA THR A 80 9.36 0.08 23.46
C THR A 80 10.34 0.93 24.24
N ARG A 81 9.82 1.71 25.18
CA ARG A 81 10.64 2.41 26.18
C ARG A 81 10.61 1.61 27.48
N LYS A 82 11.77 1.32 28.06
CA LYS A 82 11.90 0.50 29.27
C LYS A 82 11.03 1.10 30.39
N GLY A 83 10.07 0.33 30.90
CA GLY A 83 9.12 0.76 31.93
C GLY A 83 7.94 1.63 31.45
N SER A 84 7.86 1.99 30.16
CA SER A 84 6.82 2.90 29.62
C SER A 84 5.91 2.28 28.55
N GLY A 85 6.12 1.01 28.17
CA GLY A 85 5.25 0.29 27.22
C GLY A 85 5.68 0.42 25.75
N ALA A 86 4.84 -0.09 24.86
CA ALA A 86 5.01 -0.03 23.40
C ALA A 86 4.34 1.23 22.84
N PHE A 87 4.94 1.85 21.83
CA PHE A 87 4.48 3.07 21.17
C PHE A 87 4.45 2.87 19.67
N VAL A 88 3.45 3.42 18.99
CA VAL A 88 3.35 3.40 17.53
C VAL A 88 4.43 4.29 16.93
N CYS A 89 5.17 3.81 15.94
CA CYS A 89 6.17 4.58 15.22
C CYS A 89 5.55 5.29 14.02
N LYS A 90 6.18 6.40 13.58
CA LYS A 90 5.94 6.95 12.25
C LYS A 90 6.50 5.93 11.26
N THR A 91 5.68 5.40 10.35
CA THR A 91 6.10 4.38 9.38
C THR A 91 7.40 4.83 8.70
N ALA A 92 8.48 4.12 9.00
CA ALA A 92 9.80 4.29 8.41
C ALA A 92 10.07 3.10 7.47
N LEU A 93 11.11 3.18 6.64
CA LEU A 93 11.46 2.17 5.64
C LEU A 93 11.29 0.73 6.18
N PRO A 94 10.79 -0.21 5.36
CA PRO A 94 10.59 -1.61 5.75
C PRO A 94 11.86 -2.23 6.33
N ARG A 95 11.75 -3.06 7.38
CA ARG A 95 12.91 -3.67 8.07
C ARG A 95 13.83 -4.47 7.14
N ALA A 96 13.30 -5.13 6.12
CA ALA A 96 14.14 -5.85 5.15
C ALA A 96 14.93 -4.95 4.21
N ALA A 97 14.45 -3.73 3.95
CA ALA A 97 15.30 -2.73 3.33
C ALA A 97 16.44 -2.38 4.29
N ARG A 98 16.17 -2.30 5.60
CA ARG A 98 17.19 -1.94 6.60
C ARG A 98 18.34 -2.96 6.67
N GLY A 99 19.56 -2.48 6.42
CA GLY A 99 20.78 -3.26 6.45
C GLY A 99 21.39 -3.52 5.06
N ASP A 100 20.63 -3.34 3.97
CA ASP A 100 21.15 -3.26 2.61
C ASP A 100 21.00 -1.81 2.09
N PRO A 101 22.09 -1.01 2.10
CA PRO A 101 22.05 0.41 1.71
C PRO A 101 21.44 0.67 0.34
N LEU A 102 21.64 -0.25 -0.63
CA LEU A 102 21.10 -0.08 -1.98
C LEU A 102 19.59 -0.28 -2.02
N THR A 103 19.08 -1.29 -1.30
CA THR A 103 17.63 -1.52 -1.18
C THR A 103 16.96 -0.40 -0.40
N GLU A 104 17.57 0.11 0.69
CA GLU A 104 17.05 1.30 1.41
C GLU A 104 16.92 2.52 0.52
N GLN A 105 17.99 2.85 -0.22
CA GLN A 105 18.01 3.98 -1.15
C GLN A 105 16.96 3.82 -2.24
N SER A 106 16.72 2.59 -2.68
CA SER A 106 15.74 2.27 -3.72
C SER A 106 14.30 2.44 -3.24
N VAL A 107 13.98 1.93 -2.05
CA VAL A 107 12.65 2.14 -1.46
C VAL A 107 12.41 3.62 -1.19
N GLN A 108 13.41 4.36 -0.71
CA GLN A 108 13.28 5.80 -0.53
C GLN A 108 13.09 6.54 -1.86
N SER A 109 13.81 6.15 -2.90
CA SER A 109 13.64 6.68 -4.26
C SER A 109 12.23 6.42 -4.80
N LEU A 110 11.68 5.24 -4.55
CA LEU A 110 10.31 4.87 -4.92
C LEU A 110 9.27 5.75 -4.21
N LEU A 111 9.44 5.97 -2.91
CA LEU A 111 8.56 6.84 -2.13
C LEU A 111 8.64 8.31 -2.59
N ASN A 112 9.85 8.80 -2.91
CA ASN A 112 10.04 10.16 -3.43
C ASN A 112 9.37 10.33 -4.81
N LEU A 113 9.52 9.35 -5.70
CA LEU A 113 8.85 9.35 -7.00
C LEU A 113 7.32 9.33 -6.84
N THR A 114 6.82 8.52 -5.91
CA THR A 114 5.39 8.42 -5.59
C THR A 114 4.83 9.76 -5.10
N GLU A 115 5.60 10.50 -4.29
CA GLU A 115 5.23 11.84 -3.83
C GLU A 115 5.03 12.83 -4.99
N VAL A 116 5.97 12.85 -5.94
CA VAL A 116 5.88 13.70 -7.14
C VAL A 116 4.69 13.28 -8.00
N ARG A 117 4.53 11.98 -8.26
CA ARG A 117 3.40 11.43 -9.02
C ARG A 117 2.07 11.84 -8.43
N ARG A 118 1.90 11.81 -7.10
CA ARG A 118 0.64 12.23 -6.45
C ARG A 118 0.17 13.60 -6.89
N GLY A 119 1.06 14.60 -6.96
CA GLY A 119 0.69 15.94 -7.41
C GLY A 119 0.29 15.98 -8.89
N LEU A 120 1.03 15.24 -9.73
CA LEU A 120 0.80 15.19 -11.18
C LEU A 120 -0.49 14.45 -11.53
N GLU A 121 -0.64 13.23 -11.02
CA GLU A 121 -1.79 12.35 -11.24
C GLU A 121 -3.10 13.02 -10.83
N ALA A 122 -3.09 13.70 -9.67
CA ALA A 122 -4.24 14.44 -9.17
C ALA A 122 -4.65 15.59 -10.12
N GLU A 123 -3.70 16.39 -10.59
CA GLU A 123 -4.00 17.49 -11.49
C GLU A 123 -4.36 17.01 -12.90
N ILE A 124 -3.68 15.98 -13.41
CA ILE A 124 -3.99 15.33 -14.68
C ILE A 124 -5.42 14.80 -14.67
N ALA A 125 -5.82 14.08 -13.61
CA ALA A 125 -7.17 13.54 -13.49
C ALA A 125 -8.23 14.64 -13.43
N ALA A 126 -7.98 15.72 -12.69
CA ALA A 126 -8.90 16.86 -12.60
C ALA A 126 -9.12 17.54 -13.97
N LEU A 127 -8.03 17.76 -14.72
CA LEU A 127 -8.08 18.36 -16.04
C LEU A 127 -8.75 17.42 -17.06
N ALA A 128 -8.43 16.12 -17.01
CA ALA A 128 -9.05 15.11 -17.85
C ALA A 128 -10.56 15.01 -17.59
N ALA A 129 -11.00 15.10 -16.33
CA ALA A 129 -12.41 15.05 -15.97
C ALA A 129 -13.24 16.09 -16.73
N VAL A 130 -12.75 17.32 -16.88
CA VAL A 130 -13.53 18.39 -17.53
C VAL A 130 -13.25 18.54 -19.03
N ARG A 131 -12.19 17.92 -19.55
CA ARG A 131 -11.74 18.10 -20.95
C ARG A 131 -11.91 16.88 -21.85
N ARG A 132 -11.99 15.68 -21.28
CA ARG A 132 -12.07 14.44 -22.05
C ARG A 132 -13.25 14.47 -23.02
N THR A 133 -13.03 13.90 -24.20
CA THR A 133 -14.10 13.56 -25.13
C THR A 133 -14.73 12.21 -24.74
N PRO A 134 -15.94 11.89 -25.24
CA PRO A 134 -16.53 10.56 -25.05
C PRO A 134 -15.62 9.42 -25.55
N GLY A 135 -14.91 9.63 -26.67
CA GLY A 135 -13.95 8.66 -27.20
C GLY A 135 -12.74 8.45 -26.28
N GLN A 136 -12.23 9.51 -25.66
CA GLN A 136 -11.15 9.40 -24.67
C GLN A 136 -11.62 8.71 -23.39
N LEU A 137 -12.85 8.96 -22.92
CA LEU A 137 -13.40 8.21 -21.79
C LEU A 137 -13.49 6.71 -22.10
N ALA A 138 -13.99 6.34 -23.28
CA ALA A 138 -14.05 4.95 -23.72
C ALA A 138 -12.65 4.31 -23.82
N ALA A 139 -11.63 5.07 -24.25
CA ALA A 139 -10.25 4.60 -24.28
C ALA A 139 -9.68 4.37 -22.87
N ILE A 140 -9.98 5.24 -21.91
CA ILE A 140 -9.58 5.08 -20.50
C ILE A 140 -10.25 3.83 -19.90
N GLU A 141 -11.55 3.65 -20.10
CA GLU A 141 -12.28 2.46 -19.65
C GLU A 141 -11.74 1.17 -20.28
N HIS A 142 -11.36 1.22 -21.56
CA HIS A 142 -10.72 0.10 -22.23
C HIS A 142 -9.34 -0.20 -21.65
N ALA A 143 -8.52 0.82 -21.37
CA ALA A 143 -7.23 0.64 -20.74
C ALA A 143 -7.35 0.02 -19.34
N LEU A 144 -8.34 0.44 -18.54
CA LEU A 144 -8.62 -0.17 -17.24
C LEU A 144 -8.98 -1.66 -17.37
N ARG A 145 -9.84 -2.04 -18.33
CA ARG A 145 -10.12 -3.45 -18.60
C ARG A 145 -8.87 -4.24 -18.98
N GLY A 146 -7.96 -3.63 -19.75
CA GLY A 146 -6.67 -4.22 -20.08
C GLY A 146 -5.86 -4.60 -18.84
N VAL A 147 -5.84 -3.74 -17.81
CA VAL A 147 -5.17 -4.04 -16.52
C VAL A 147 -5.74 -5.31 -15.90
N GLU A 148 -7.07 -5.42 -15.86
CA GLU A 148 -7.72 -6.58 -15.26
C GLU A 148 -7.52 -7.87 -16.07
N ASP A 149 -7.55 -7.77 -17.40
CA ASP A 149 -7.36 -8.90 -18.30
C ASP A 149 -5.93 -9.45 -18.18
N ALA A 150 -4.93 -8.57 -18.11
CA ALA A 150 -3.53 -8.95 -17.88
C ALA A 150 -3.36 -9.71 -16.56
N MET A 151 -4.01 -9.24 -15.48
CA MET A 151 -3.99 -9.93 -14.19
C MET A 151 -4.66 -11.30 -14.26
N ARG A 152 -5.82 -11.40 -14.93
CA ARG A 152 -6.54 -12.69 -15.09
C ARG A 152 -5.75 -13.69 -15.93
N ALA A 153 -4.94 -13.21 -16.87
CA ALA A 153 -4.03 -14.03 -17.68
C ALA A 153 -2.74 -14.43 -16.95
N GLY A 154 -2.53 -13.98 -15.70
CA GLY A 154 -1.32 -14.26 -14.92
C GLY A 154 -0.11 -13.40 -15.27
N GLY A 155 -0.31 -12.32 -16.03
CA GLY A 155 0.71 -11.31 -16.30
C GLY A 155 0.90 -10.33 -15.13
N ASP A 156 1.96 -9.53 -15.17
CA ASP A 156 2.23 -8.52 -14.14
C ASP A 156 1.37 -7.25 -14.28
N GLY A 157 0.79 -7.00 -15.46
CA GLY A 157 -0.09 -5.87 -15.75
C GLY A 157 0.63 -4.51 -15.79
N VAL A 158 1.96 -4.48 -15.87
CA VAL A 158 2.74 -3.24 -15.74
C VAL A 158 2.51 -2.29 -16.92
N GLU A 159 2.51 -2.79 -18.15
CA GLU A 159 2.32 -1.93 -19.33
C GLU A 159 0.87 -1.47 -19.47
N GLU A 160 -0.08 -2.29 -19.05
CA GLU A 160 -1.49 -1.95 -19.03
C GLU A 160 -1.78 -0.85 -18.00
N ASP A 161 -1.16 -0.93 -16.82
CA ASP A 161 -1.26 0.07 -15.76
C ASP A 161 -0.69 1.41 -16.23
N VAL A 162 0.53 1.40 -16.79
CA VAL A 162 1.15 2.60 -17.38
C VAL A 162 0.29 3.17 -18.51
N ARG A 163 -0.27 2.33 -19.38
CA ARG A 163 -1.17 2.75 -20.46
C ARG A 163 -2.43 3.41 -19.91
N PHE A 164 -3.02 2.86 -18.86
CA PHE A 164 -4.20 3.43 -18.21
C PHE A 164 -3.94 4.87 -17.76
N HIS A 165 -2.87 5.11 -17.01
CA HIS A 165 -2.51 6.46 -16.57
C HIS A 165 -2.15 7.40 -17.74
N LEU A 166 -1.47 6.91 -18.79
CA LEU A 166 -1.17 7.69 -19.99
C LEU A 166 -2.44 8.12 -20.73
N CYS A 167 -3.46 7.25 -20.85
CA CYS A 167 -4.73 7.63 -21.47
C CYS A 167 -5.43 8.77 -20.72
N ILE A 168 -5.31 8.83 -19.38
CA ILE A 168 -5.83 9.95 -18.58
C ILE A 168 -5.02 11.23 -18.89
N ALA A 169 -3.69 11.14 -19.00
CA ALA A 169 -2.84 12.27 -19.38
C ALA A 169 -3.18 12.81 -20.79
N GLU A 170 -3.41 11.93 -21.76
CA GLU A 170 -3.86 12.30 -23.12
C GLU A 170 -5.22 13.01 -23.09
N ALA A 171 -6.12 12.58 -22.20
CA ALA A 171 -7.45 13.17 -22.02
C ALA A 171 -7.44 14.59 -21.42
N THR A 172 -6.31 15.08 -20.92
CA THR A 172 -6.16 16.50 -20.57
C THR A 172 -6.21 17.45 -21.78
N GLY A 173 -6.05 16.91 -23.00
CA GLY A 173 -6.01 17.67 -24.25
C GLY A 173 -4.79 18.58 -24.40
N ASN A 174 -3.80 18.49 -23.49
CA ASN A 174 -2.59 19.28 -23.56
C ASN A 174 -1.37 18.35 -23.69
N PRO A 175 -0.64 18.37 -24.83
CA PRO A 175 0.47 17.45 -25.07
C PRO A 175 1.65 17.62 -24.11
N TYR A 176 1.76 18.76 -23.42
CA TYR A 176 2.82 18.96 -22.43
C TYR A 176 2.62 18.10 -21.17
N TRP A 177 1.39 17.74 -20.80
CA TRP A 177 1.17 16.78 -19.70
C TRP A 177 1.69 15.39 -20.06
N VAL A 178 1.40 14.93 -21.28
CA VAL A 178 1.89 13.64 -21.79
C VAL A 178 3.42 13.63 -21.80
N ARG A 179 4.05 14.67 -22.39
CA ARG A 179 5.51 14.81 -22.40
C ARG A 179 6.12 14.85 -20.99
N PHE A 180 5.44 15.48 -20.03
CA PHE A 180 5.91 15.55 -18.66
C PHE A 180 5.88 14.17 -17.97
N VAL A 181 4.83 13.38 -18.21
CA VAL A 181 4.78 11.99 -17.76
C VAL A 181 5.86 11.15 -18.46
N GLU A 182 6.06 11.36 -19.76
CA GLU A 182 7.07 10.66 -20.58
C GLU A 182 8.50 10.82 -20.07
N MET A 183 8.83 11.97 -19.48
CA MET A 183 10.14 12.23 -18.85
C MET A 183 10.48 11.22 -17.74
N PHE A 184 9.47 10.65 -17.08
CA PHE A 184 9.64 9.71 -15.99
C PHE A 184 9.15 8.30 -16.33
N THR A 185 8.78 8.00 -17.59
CA THR A 185 8.11 6.74 -17.95
C THR A 185 8.93 5.51 -17.56
N GLN A 186 10.26 5.54 -17.72
CA GLN A 186 11.09 4.40 -17.33
C GLN A 186 11.06 4.17 -15.80
N GLN A 187 11.19 5.25 -15.03
CA GLN A 187 11.16 5.21 -13.57
C GLN A 187 9.76 4.83 -13.06
N ILE A 188 8.71 5.32 -13.71
CA ILE A 188 7.32 4.95 -13.44
C ILE A 188 7.12 3.46 -13.70
N ARG A 189 7.57 2.92 -14.84
CA ARG A 189 7.49 1.47 -15.13
C ARG A 189 8.18 0.63 -14.06
N LEU A 190 9.40 1.01 -13.66
CA LEU A 190 10.12 0.30 -12.60
C LEU A 190 9.37 0.36 -11.27
N ALA A 191 8.84 1.53 -10.91
CA ALA A 191 8.04 1.73 -9.71
C ALA A 191 6.75 0.88 -9.72
N VAL A 192 6.01 0.91 -10.82
CA VAL A 192 4.79 0.11 -11.02
C VAL A 192 5.11 -1.38 -10.94
N LYS A 193 6.23 -1.83 -11.51
CA LYS A 193 6.67 -3.22 -11.41
C LYS A 193 6.89 -3.66 -9.96
N VAL A 194 7.51 -2.81 -9.12
CA VAL A 194 7.68 -3.09 -7.68
C VAL A 194 6.32 -3.15 -6.98
N THR A 195 5.45 -2.16 -7.18
CA THR A 195 4.17 -2.08 -6.46
C THR A 195 3.23 -3.21 -6.86
N ARG A 196 3.15 -3.53 -8.15
CA ARG A 196 2.32 -4.64 -8.65
C ARG A 196 2.83 -6.00 -8.23
N ALA A 197 4.15 -6.22 -8.19
CA ALA A 197 4.73 -7.45 -7.64
C ALA A 197 4.36 -7.66 -6.17
N ASN A 198 4.26 -6.58 -5.39
CA ASN A 198 3.79 -6.64 -4.00
C ASN A 198 2.27 -6.91 -3.92
N GLU A 199 1.47 -6.18 -4.71
CA GLU A 199 0.01 -6.32 -4.77
C GLU A 199 -0.41 -7.73 -5.20
N ALA A 200 0.29 -8.35 -6.16
CA ALA A 200 0.00 -9.68 -6.65
C ALA A 200 0.16 -10.80 -5.61
N ARG A 201 0.87 -10.54 -4.50
CA ARG A 201 1.01 -11.49 -3.39
C ARG A 201 -0.21 -11.52 -2.47
N ARG A 202 -1.12 -10.56 -2.61
CA ARG A 202 -2.14 -10.23 -1.61
C ARG A 202 -3.47 -9.85 -2.25
N LEU A 203 -4.46 -10.74 -2.13
CA LEU A 203 -5.79 -10.54 -2.71
C LEU A 203 -6.47 -9.24 -2.23
N ASP A 204 -6.25 -8.85 -0.97
CA ASP A 204 -6.77 -7.59 -0.44
C ASP A 204 -6.15 -6.36 -1.13
N PHE A 205 -4.85 -6.36 -1.38
CA PHE A 205 -4.19 -5.29 -2.13
C PHE A 205 -4.63 -5.25 -3.60
N MET A 206 -4.80 -6.41 -4.24
CA MET A 206 -5.31 -6.48 -5.61
C MET A 206 -6.73 -5.91 -5.75
N ASN A 207 -7.60 -6.16 -4.77
CA ASN A 207 -8.96 -5.61 -4.77
C ASN A 207 -8.96 -4.10 -4.51
N GLN A 208 -8.13 -3.64 -3.56
CA GLN A 208 -8.01 -2.21 -3.27
C GLN A 208 -7.55 -1.40 -4.48
N VAL A 209 -6.51 -1.83 -5.20
CA VAL A 209 -6.02 -1.09 -6.38
C VAL A 209 -7.06 -1.07 -7.51
N ARG A 210 -7.83 -2.15 -7.68
CA ARG A 210 -8.95 -2.18 -8.62
C ARG A 210 -10.02 -1.14 -8.26
N GLU A 211 -10.48 -1.13 -7.01
CA GLU A 211 -11.47 -0.18 -6.52
C GLU A 211 -10.98 1.28 -6.61
N GLU A 212 -9.68 1.52 -6.39
CA GLU A 212 -9.03 2.81 -6.60
C GLU A 212 -9.12 3.27 -8.06
N HIS A 213 -8.76 2.42 -9.02
CA HIS A 213 -8.87 2.75 -10.44
C HIS A 213 -10.31 2.98 -10.90
N GLU A 214 -11.24 2.14 -10.44
CA GLU A 214 -12.68 2.31 -10.73
C GLU A 214 -13.20 3.66 -10.21
N ARG A 215 -12.77 4.09 -9.01
CA ARG A 215 -13.13 5.41 -8.48
C ARG A 215 -12.61 6.56 -9.34
N ILE A 216 -11.39 6.45 -9.88
CA ILE A 216 -10.84 7.45 -10.81
C ILE A 216 -11.71 7.51 -12.07
N VAL A 217 -11.98 6.36 -12.71
CA VAL A 217 -12.79 6.31 -13.93
C VAL A 217 -14.22 6.82 -13.69
N ALA A 218 -14.84 6.47 -12.56
CA ALA A 218 -16.16 6.97 -12.20
C ALA A 218 -16.19 8.50 -12.02
N ALA A 219 -15.16 9.08 -11.40
CA ALA A 219 -15.03 10.52 -11.23
C ALA A 219 -14.80 11.24 -12.57
N LEU A 220 -13.95 10.66 -13.43
CA LEU A 220 -13.76 11.12 -14.79
C LEU A 220 -15.10 11.07 -15.53
N ALA A 221 -15.80 9.94 -15.56
CA ALA A 221 -17.10 9.77 -16.22
C ALA A 221 -18.17 10.77 -15.76
N ALA A 222 -18.18 11.14 -14.48
CA ALA A 222 -19.07 12.18 -13.94
C ALA A 222 -18.69 13.61 -14.36
N GLY A 223 -17.48 13.83 -14.90
CA GLY A 223 -16.97 15.16 -15.22
C GLY A 223 -16.62 15.99 -13.98
N ASP A 224 -16.40 15.33 -12.84
CA ASP A 224 -16.16 15.98 -11.55
C ASP A 224 -14.66 16.13 -11.30
N ALA A 225 -14.15 17.34 -11.52
CA ALA A 225 -12.73 17.65 -11.39
C ALA A 225 -12.18 17.41 -9.97
N ASP A 226 -12.94 17.81 -8.95
CA ASP A 226 -12.48 17.72 -7.56
C ASP A 226 -12.49 16.28 -7.08
N ARG A 227 -13.54 15.52 -7.44
CA ARG A 227 -13.58 14.09 -7.15
C ARG A 227 -12.50 13.32 -7.91
N ALA A 228 -12.20 13.67 -9.15
CA ALA A 228 -11.14 13.02 -9.93
C ALA A 228 -9.76 13.33 -9.32
N ARG A 229 -9.52 14.58 -8.90
CA ARG A 229 -8.31 14.99 -8.18
C ARG A 229 -8.11 14.18 -6.90
N ALA A 230 -9.17 14.09 -6.09
CA ALA A 230 -9.14 13.35 -4.84
C ALA A 230 -8.88 11.86 -5.09
N ALA A 231 -9.62 11.22 -6.01
CA ALA A 231 -9.47 9.80 -6.30
C ALA A 231 -8.04 9.43 -6.77
N ALA A 232 -7.45 10.22 -7.68
CA ALA A 232 -6.09 9.97 -8.15
C ALA A 232 -5.03 10.28 -7.07
N GLY A 233 -5.23 11.32 -6.28
CA GLY A 233 -4.36 11.62 -5.13
C GLY A 233 -4.37 10.52 -4.07
N ASP A 234 -5.56 10.02 -3.73
CA ASP A 234 -5.77 8.93 -2.76
C ASP A 234 -5.14 7.62 -3.25
N HIS A 235 -5.33 7.28 -4.53
CA HIS A 235 -4.68 6.13 -5.15
C HIS A 235 -3.16 6.16 -4.95
N MET A 236 -2.50 7.30 -5.21
CA MET A 236 -1.05 7.43 -5.01
C MET A 236 -0.63 7.37 -3.53
N LEU A 237 -1.48 7.82 -2.60
CA LEU A 237 -1.25 7.65 -1.17
C LEU A 237 -1.33 6.17 -0.76
N CYS A 238 -2.31 5.43 -1.30
CA CYS A 238 -2.43 3.99 -1.09
C CYS A 238 -1.23 3.22 -1.65
N VAL A 239 -0.74 3.60 -2.84
CA VAL A 239 0.50 3.05 -3.41
C VAL A 239 1.68 3.24 -2.45
N ALA A 240 1.87 4.46 -1.93
CA ALA A 240 2.94 4.74 -0.98
C ALA A 240 2.79 3.90 0.30
N GLU A 241 1.57 3.70 0.77
CA GLU A 241 1.30 2.86 1.94
C GLU A 241 1.59 1.39 1.65
N ARG A 242 1.18 0.83 0.50
CA ARG A 242 1.50 -0.55 0.12
C ARG A 242 3.00 -0.81 0.04
N VAL A 243 3.80 0.16 -0.42
CA VAL A 243 5.27 0.10 -0.37
C VAL A 243 5.77 0.02 1.08
N ARG A 244 5.22 0.82 2.00
CA ARG A 244 5.62 0.78 3.42
C ARG A 244 5.25 -0.52 4.12
N LEU A 245 4.25 -1.23 3.59
CA LEU A 245 3.69 -2.45 4.20
C LEU A 245 4.09 -3.75 3.57
N ALA A 246 4.80 -3.68 2.45
CA ALA A 246 5.46 -4.84 1.92
C ALA A 246 6.34 -5.48 3.01
N ASP A 247 6.12 -6.78 3.22
CA ASP A 247 6.74 -7.55 4.28
C ASP A 247 8.24 -7.75 4.05
N ARG A 248 8.88 -8.37 5.05
CA ARG A 248 10.32 -8.63 5.04
C ARG A 248 10.72 -9.50 3.84
N ASP A 249 9.93 -10.52 3.52
CA ASP A 249 10.28 -11.51 2.51
C ASP A 249 10.15 -10.94 1.10
N PHE A 250 9.24 -9.97 0.89
CA PHE A 250 9.18 -9.20 -0.35
C PHE A 250 10.47 -8.43 -0.62
N TRP A 251 10.91 -7.61 0.33
CA TRP A 251 12.09 -6.78 0.14
C TRP A 251 13.40 -7.57 0.17
N ALA A 252 13.43 -8.72 0.86
CA ALA A 252 14.58 -9.63 0.81
C ALA A 252 14.67 -10.42 -0.52
N GLY A 253 13.55 -10.56 -1.23
CA GLY A 253 13.46 -11.28 -2.50
C GLY A 253 13.20 -10.36 -3.69
N SER A 254 12.13 -10.66 -4.43
CA SER A 254 11.80 -10.01 -5.71
C SER A 254 11.63 -8.50 -5.60
N GLY A 255 11.10 -7.99 -4.48
CA GLY A 255 10.92 -6.56 -4.25
C GLY A 255 12.24 -5.80 -4.16
N GLY A 256 13.23 -6.37 -3.47
CA GLY A 256 14.57 -5.78 -3.36
C GLY A 256 15.33 -5.79 -4.69
N GLU A 257 15.22 -6.88 -5.44
CA GLU A 257 15.80 -6.98 -6.79
C GLU A 257 15.23 -5.92 -7.74
N LEU A 258 13.90 -5.82 -7.81
CA LEU A 258 13.22 -4.84 -8.65
C LEU A 258 13.49 -3.40 -8.20
N ALA A 259 13.60 -3.16 -6.89
CA ALA A 259 13.88 -1.84 -6.37
C ALA A 259 15.29 -1.36 -6.74
N ARG A 260 16.30 -2.24 -6.69
CA ARG A 260 17.70 -1.89 -7.04
C ARG A 260 17.84 -1.36 -8.47
N ASP A 261 17.03 -1.85 -9.40
CA ASP A 261 16.99 -1.34 -10.78
C ASP A 261 16.56 0.14 -10.85
N LEU A 262 15.70 0.59 -9.92
CA LEU A 262 15.21 1.97 -9.86
C LEU A 262 16.36 2.96 -9.62
N VAL A 263 17.23 2.73 -8.65
CA VAL A 263 18.36 3.63 -8.35
C VAL A 263 19.37 3.69 -9.50
N SER A 264 19.59 2.56 -10.17
CA SER A 264 20.47 2.49 -11.35
C SER A 264 19.97 3.35 -12.53
N SER A 265 18.68 3.69 -12.55
CA SER A 265 18.04 4.50 -13.59
C SER A 265 18.02 6.00 -13.29
N PHE A 266 18.24 6.42 -12.03
CA PHE A 266 18.33 7.84 -11.63
C PHE A 266 19.75 8.41 -11.79
N GLY A 267 20.76 7.56 -11.95
CA GLY A 267 22.18 7.92 -12.00
C GLY A 267 22.83 7.94 -13.39
N ARG A 268 22.04 7.98 -14.47
CA ARG A 268 22.54 8.13 -15.85
C ARG A 268 21.98 9.38 -16.51
#